data_AF-A0A7W5AQN9-F1
#
_entry.id   AF-A0A7W5AQN9-F1
#
_cell.length_a   1.000
_cell.length_b   1.000
_cell.length_c   1.000
_cell.angle_alpha   90.00
_cell.angle_beta   90.00
_cell.angle_gamma   90.00
#
_symmetry.space_group_name_H-M   'P 1'
#
loop_
_entity.id
_entity.type
_entity.pdbx_description
1 polymer ?
#
loop_
_entity_poly.entity_id
_entity_poly.type
_entity_poly.pdbx_seq_one_letter_code
_entity_poly.pdbx_strand_id
1 'polypeptide(L)' 'RRTIQRELEDTLSEQILFNELRPGQIVVVDCDDDRAGLVFRCAAPIESVGEELLPG' A
#
# COMPACT_ATOMS: atom_id res chain seq x y z
N ARG A 1 -17.55 0.26 -10.00
CA ARG A 1 -16.72 -0.87 -9.51
C ARG A 1 -15.76 -1.47 -10.55
N ARG A 2 -15.94 -1.27 -11.88
CA ARG A 2 -14.99 -1.77 -12.90
C ARG A 2 -13.80 -0.84 -13.17
N THR A 3 -13.98 0.47 -13.09
CA THR A 3 -12.92 1.45 -13.37
C THR A 3 -11.82 1.46 -12.32
N ILE A 4 -12.20 1.60 -11.04
CA ILE A 4 -11.25 1.62 -9.91
C ILE A 4 -10.44 0.33 -9.83
N GLN A 5 -11.05 -0.83 -10.10
CA GLN A 5 -10.34 -2.11 -10.06
C GLN A 5 -9.27 -2.19 -11.16
N ARG A 6 -9.60 -1.80 -12.39
CA ARG A 6 -8.64 -1.83 -13.49
C ARG A 6 -7.50 -0.84 -13.29
N GLU A 7 -7.82 0.40 -12.91
CA GLU A 7 -6.80 1.43 -12.69
C GLU A 7 -5.86 1.08 -11.53
N LEU A 8 -6.41 0.50 -10.45
CA LEU A 8 -5.61 0.03 -9.32
C LEU A 8 -4.74 -1.18 -9.70
N GLU A 9 -5.28 -2.19 -10.39
CA GLU A 9 -4.57 -3.41 -10.77
C GLU A 9 -3.45 -3.14 -11.78
N ASP A 10 -3.70 -2.30 -12.79
CA ASP A 10 -2.70 -1.96 -13.81
C ASP A 10 -1.51 -1.24 -13.16
N THR A 11 -1.75 -0.20 -12.36
CA THR A 11 -0.66 0.56 -11.70
C THR A 11 0.05 -0.24 -10.61
N LEU A 12 -0.67 -1.04 -9.81
CA LEU A 12 -0.05 -1.89 -8.80
C LEU A 12 0.87 -2.95 -9.44
N SER A 13 0.46 -3.51 -10.58
CA SER A 13 1.24 -4.51 -11.30
C SER A 13 2.55 -3.93 -11.83
N GLU A 14 2.53 -2.69 -12.35
CA GLU A 14 3.74 -1.97 -12.75
C GLU A 14 4.69 -1.77 -11.56
N GLN A 15 4.18 -1.31 -10.41
CA GLN A 15 5.00 -1.09 -9.22
C GLN A 15 5.63 -2.35 -8.65
N ILE A 16 4.96 -3.50 -8.77
CA ILE A 16 5.54 -4.81 -8.41
C ILE A 16 6.57 -5.24 -9.46
N LEU A 17 6.30 -5.04 -10.75
CA LEU A 17 7.21 -5.42 -11.84
C LEU A 17 8.54 -4.65 -11.77
N PHE A 18 8.49 -3.36 -11.42
CA PHE A 18 9.68 -2.52 -11.20
C PHE A 18 10.32 -2.73 -9.83
N ASN A 19 9.78 -3.65 -9.03
CA ASN A 19 10.32 -4.03 -7.73
C ASN A 19 10.35 -2.89 -6.69
N GLU A 20 9.52 -1.84 -6.92
CA GLU A 20 9.29 -0.72 -6.00
C GLU A 20 8.44 -1.17 -4.80
N LEU A 21 7.50 -2.08 -5.05
CA LEU A 21 6.70 -2.76 -4.03
C LEU A 21 7.09 -4.24 -3.98
N ARG A 22 7.36 -4.75 -2.78
CA ARG A 22 7.67 -6.15 -2.53
C ARG A 22 6.53 -6.88 -1.82
N PRO A 23 6.34 -8.18 -2.09
CA PRO A 23 5.38 -9.00 -1.37
C PRO A 23 5.59 -8.91 0.16
N GLY A 24 4.49 -8.82 0.90
CA GLY A 24 4.50 -8.71 2.36
C GLY A 24 4.63 -7.28 2.90
N GLN A 25 4.74 -6.27 2.03
CA GLN A 25 4.66 -4.86 2.44
C GLN A 25 3.21 -4.38 2.52
N ILE A 26 2.92 -3.57 3.53
CA ILE A 26 1.66 -2.83 3.60
C ILE A 26 1.80 -1.60 2.71
N VAL A 27 0.89 -1.46 1.74
CA VAL A 27 0.88 -0.36 0.77
C VAL A 27 -0.32 0.52 1.05
N VAL A 28 -0.07 1.81 1.24
CA VAL A 28 -1.11 2.83 1.35
C VAL A 28 -1.34 3.41 -0.03
N VAL A 29 -2.58 3.39 -0.48
CA VAL A 29 -3.00 3.95 -1.77
C VAL A 29 -3.84 5.19 -1.50
N ASP A 30 -3.51 6.27 -2.20
CA ASP A 30 -4.17 7.56 -2.10
C ASP A 30 -4.55 8.08 -3.48
N CYS A 31 -5.47 9.04 -3.55
CA CYS A 31 -5.72 9.78 -4.78
C CYS A 31 -4.83 11.02 -4.79
N ASP A 32 -4.17 11.28 -5.91
CA ASP A 32 -3.49 12.57 -6.07
C ASP A 32 -4.54 13.67 -6.31
N ASP A 33 -4.47 14.76 -5.55
CA ASP A 33 -5.43 15.87 -5.68
C ASP A 33 -5.26 16.65 -7.00
N ASP A 34 -4.06 16.61 -7.60
CA ASP A 34 -3.71 17.38 -8.81
C ASP A 34 -3.73 16.54 -10.10
N ARG A 35 -3.60 15.21 -9.99
CA ARG A 35 -3.61 14.28 -11.12
C ARG A 35 -4.69 13.24 -10.87
N ALA A 36 -5.53 12.97 -11.86
CA ALA A 36 -6.55 11.91 -11.78
C ALA A 36 -5.93 10.49 -11.75
N GLY A 37 -5.07 10.21 -10.78
CA GLY A 37 -4.26 9.00 -10.66
C GLY A 37 -4.05 8.60 -9.20
N LEU A 38 -3.63 7.35 -9.01
CA LEU A 38 -3.42 6.75 -7.71
C LEU A 38 -1.95 6.84 -7.30
N VAL A 39 -1.68 7.20 -6.05
CA VAL A 39 -0.34 7.26 -5.46
C VAL A 39 -0.17 6.10 -4.49
N PHE A 40 0.89 5.31 -4.69
CA PHE A 40 1.20 4.15 -3.86
C PHE A 40 2.40 4.48 -2.98
N ARG A 41 2.28 4.27 -1.67
CA ARG A 41 3.36 4.47 -0.70
C ARG A 41 3.57 3.21 0.12
N CYS A 42 4.82 2.82 0.30
CA CYS A 42 5.17 1.80 1.29
C CYS A 42 4.92 2.35 2.69
N ALA A 43 4.04 1.73 3.45
CA ALA A 43 4.02 1.96 4.88
C ALA A 43 5.32 1.40 5.46
N ALA A 44 5.94 2.15 6.37
CA ALA A 44 6.98 1.59 7.22
C ALA A 44 6.42 0.32 7.89
N PRO A 45 7.25 -0.71 8.13
CA PRO A 45 6.80 -1.86 8.91
C PRO A 45 6.19 -1.33 10.20
N ILE A 46 4.96 -1.74 10.50
CA ILE A 46 4.35 -1.51 11.79
C ILE A 46 5.27 -2.25 12.76
N GLU A 47 6.13 -1.52 13.48
CA GLU A 47 6.85 -2.11 14.59
C GLU A 47 5.78 -2.70 15.50
N SER A 48 5.81 -4.02 15.67
CA SER A 48 4.89 -4.72 16.55
C SER A 48 5.00 -4.02 17.90
N VAL A 49 3.97 -3.27 18.28
CA VAL A 49 3.84 -2.75 19.64
C VAL A 49 3.96 -3.98 20.55
N GLY A 50 5.09 -4.06 21.24
CA GLY A 50 5.43 -5.17 22.10
C GLY A 50 4.31 -5.38 23.10
N GLU A 51 4.02 -6.65 23.36
CA GLU A 51 3.09 -7.12 24.36
C GLU A 51 3.44 -6.54 25.74
N GLU A 52 2.88 -5.36 26.05
CA GLU A 52 3.04 -4.72 27.35
C GLU A 52 1.82 -5.06 28.22
N LEU A 53 2.05 -6.05 29.08
CA LEU A 53 1.47 -6.25 30.42
C LEU A 53 0.00 -6.69 30.50
N LEU A 54 -0.20 -8.01 30.57
CA LEU A 54 -1.28 -8.58 31.38
C LEU A 54 -0.81 -8.63 32.85
N PRO A 55 -1.45 -7.94 33.80
CA PRO A 55 -1.19 -8.19 35.22
C PRO A 55 -1.80 -9.56 35.61
N GLY A 56 -1.02 -10.33 36.38
CA GLY A 56 -1.45 -11.61 36.97
C GLY A 56 -2.45 -11.46 38.10
#